data_AF-A0A671G1W1-F1
#
_entry.id   AF-A0A671G1W1-F1
#
_cell.length_a   1.000
_cell.length_b   1.000
_cell.length_c   1.000
_cell.angle_alpha   90.00
_cell.angle_beta   90.00
_cell.angle_gamma   90.00
#
_symmetry.space_group_name_H-M   'P 1'
#
loop_
_entity.id
_entity.type
_entity.pdbx_description
1 polymer ?
#
loop_
_entity_poly.entity_id
_entity_poly.type
_entity_poly.pdbx_seq_one_letter_code
_entity_poly.pdbx_strand_id
1 'polypeptide(L)'
;MRWFLPWMLAAVTAAAAGSAMATEGKKCLAVYQPEAPVNFTLSSCVSTRSYRPKYCGVCTDNRCCIPYKSKTIDVSFQCPDGPGFSRQVLWINACFCSLSCRNPNDIFADLESYPDFSEIAN
;
A
#
# COMPACT_ATOMS: atom_id res chain seq x y z
N MET A 1 66.66 23.73 -20.42
CA MET A 1 66.38 22.33 -20.00
C MET A 1 65.60 22.43 -18.70
N ARG A 2 64.26 22.36 -18.73
CA ARG A 2 63.46 21.14 -18.45
C ARG A 2 64.00 20.40 -17.22
N TRP A 3 63.26 20.43 -16.11
CA TRP A 3 62.65 19.21 -15.56
C TRP A 3 61.52 19.50 -14.57
N PHE A 4 60.55 18.61 -14.64
CA PHE A 4 59.20 18.60 -14.10
C PHE A 4 59.18 17.83 -12.76
N LEU A 5 58.30 18.26 -11.85
CA LEU A 5 57.50 17.47 -10.86
C LEU A 5 58.24 16.80 -9.67
N PRO A 6 57.55 16.28 -8.63
CA PRO A 6 56.24 16.55 -7.99
C PRO A 6 56.29 16.48 -6.42
N TRP A 7 55.13 16.59 -5.74
CA TRP A 7 54.83 16.18 -4.34
C TRP A 7 55.04 17.19 -3.18
N MET A 8 53.92 17.70 -2.63
CA MET A 8 53.56 17.43 -1.23
C MET A 8 52.08 17.73 -0.99
N LEU A 9 51.36 16.67 -0.66
CA LEU A 9 49.99 16.64 -0.17
C LEU A 9 49.92 17.32 1.19
N ALA A 10 48.92 18.18 1.39
CA ALA A 10 48.33 18.41 2.69
C ALA A 10 46.81 18.31 2.55
N ALA A 11 46.30 17.15 2.94
CA ALA A 11 44.92 16.94 3.34
C ALA A 11 44.59 17.80 4.57
N VAL A 12 43.32 18.16 4.78
CA VAL A 12 42.56 17.98 6.05
C VAL A 12 41.16 18.62 5.94
N THR A 13 40.17 17.72 6.00
CA THR A 13 38.81 17.76 6.61
C THR A 13 37.72 18.76 6.17
N ALA A 14 36.72 18.18 5.50
CA ALA A 14 35.33 18.03 5.93
C ALA A 14 34.55 19.23 6.52
N ALA A 15 33.50 19.64 5.80
CA ALA A 15 32.24 20.09 6.40
C ALA A 15 31.06 19.70 5.48
N ALA A 16 30.03 19.14 6.11
CA ALA A 16 28.88 18.49 5.51
C ALA A 16 27.80 19.47 4.99
N ALA A 17 27.13 19.08 3.90
CA ALA A 17 25.73 19.33 3.60
C ALA A 17 25.28 18.12 2.75
N GLY A 18 24.53 17.15 3.31
CA GLY A 18 23.08 17.25 3.45
C GLY A 18 22.45 16.99 2.07
N SER A 19 21.63 15.97 1.80
CA SER A 19 20.94 15.02 2.66
C SER A 19 20.55 13.81 1.81
N ALA A 20 20.36 12.70 2.52
CA ALA A 20 19.53 11.55 2.19
C ALA A 20 18.51 11.71 1.04
N MET A 21 18.50 10.68 0.18
CA MET A 21 17.34 9.88 -0.17
C MET A 21 16.00 10.62 -0.27
N ALA A 22 15.59 10.93 -1.50
CA ALA A 22 14.18 10.96 -1.86
C ALA A 22 14.04 10.54 -3.32
N THR A 23 13.63 9.29 -3.55
CA THR A 23 12.82 9.00 -4.74
C THR A 23 11.53 9.82 -4.58
N GLU A 24 11.48 10.96 -5.28
CA GLU A 24 10.31 11.81 -5.32
C GLU A 24 9.20 11.07 -6.04
N GLY A 25 8.36 10.40 -5.25
CA GLY A 25 7.34 9.48 -5.74
C GLY A 25 6.27 9.27 -4.69
N LYS A 26 5.64 10.37 -4.25
CA LYS A 26 4.22 10.37 -3.83
C LYS A 26 3.87 9.42 -2.68
N LYS A 27 4.19 9.81 -1.44
CA LYS A 27 3.78 9.08 -0.23
C LYS A 27 2.25 9.13 -0.07
N CYS A 28 1.54 8.01 -0.25
CA CYS A 28 0.36 7.75 0.58
C CYS A 28 0.88 7.81 2.02
N LEU A 29 0.63 8.91 2.72
CA LEU A 29 1.10 9.11 4.08
C LEU A 29 0.43 8.06 4.95
N ALA A 30 1.23 7.10 5.41
CA ALA A 30 0.84 6.03 6.30
C ALA A 30 -0.32 5.17 5.77
N VAL A 31 0.03 3.94 5.40
CA VAL A 31 -0.89 2.85 5.70
C VAL A 31 -1.28 3.00 7.18
N TYR A 32 -2.53 3.37 7.47
CA TYR A 32 -2.99 3.49 8.85
C TYR A 32 -2.98 2.09 9.44
N GLN A 33 -2.18 1.91 10.48
CA GLN A 33 -2.13 0.68 11.24
C GLN A 33 -2.55 1.01 12.66
N PRO A 34 -3.55 0.30 13.22
CA PRO A 34 -3.94 0.47 14.61
C PRO A 34 -2.73 0.21 15.53
N GLU A 35 -2.59 1.03 16.58
CA GLU A 35 -1.54 0.86 17.58
C GLU A 35 -1.66 -0.49 18.31
N ALA A 36 -2.91 -0.90 18.59
CA ALA A 36 -3.23 -2.17 19.22
C ALA A 36 -3.80 -3.19 18.21
N PRO A 37 -3.56 -4.50 18.42
CA PRO A 37 -4.29 -5.54 17.67
C PRO A 37 -5.79 -5.42 17.92
N VAL A 38 -6.57 -5.51 16.85
CA VAL A 38 -8.04 -5.46 16.87
C VAL A 38 -8.62 -6.77 16.35
N ASN A 39 -9.79 -7.14 16.85
CA ASN A 39 -10.53 -8.27 16.31
C ASN A 39 -11.42 -7.80 15.15
N PHE A 40 -11.53 -8.63 14.11
CA PHE A 40 -12.51 -8.39 13.06
C PHE A 40 -13.90 -8.76 13.57
N THR A 41 -14.90 -7.98 13.19
CA THR A 41 -16.30 -8.23 13.52
C THR A 41 -17.11 -8.37 12.23
N LEU A 42 -17.90 -9.42 12.15
CA LEU A 42 -18.76 -9.70 11.01
C LEU A 42 -20.08 -10.30 11.50
N SER A 43 -21.20 -9.61 11.27
CA SER A 43 -22.55 -10.08 11.63
C SER A 43 -22.64 -10.61 13.07
N SER A 44 -22.15 -9.83 14.04
CA SER A 44 -22.08 -10.19 15.48
C SER A 44 -21.12 -11.32 15.84
N CYS A 45 -20.35 -11.85 14.91
CA CYS A 45 -19.26 -12.80 15.15
C CYS A 45 -17.91 -12.06 15.22
N VAL A 46 -17.00 -12.58 16.03
CA VAL A 46 -15.69 -11.96 16.30
C VAL A 46 -14.57 -12.91 15.86
N SER A 47 -13.50 -12.38 15.27
CA SER A 47 -12.35 -13.21 14.91
C SER A 47 -11.73 -13.88 16.13
N THR A 48 -11.32 -15.14 15.99
CA THR A 48 -10.68 -15.91 17.06
C THR A 48 -9.31 -15.36 17.44
N ARG A 49 -8.67 -14.65 16.50
CA ARG A 49 -7.37 -13.99 16.68
C ARG A 49 -7.53 -12.49 16.50
N SER A 50 -6.70 -11.73 17.20
CA SER A 50 -6.54 -10.30 16.97
C SER A 50 -5.52 -10.02 15.88
N TYR A 51 -5.80 -9.06 15.02
CA TYR A 51 -4.98 -8.70 13.88
C TYR A 51 -4.57 -7.23 13.94
N ARG A 52 -3.47 -6.85 13.28
CA ARG A 52 -3.10 -5.45 13.05
C ARG A 52 -3.20 -5.12 11.56
N PRO A 53 -4.43 -5.04 11.02
CA PRO A 53 -4.65 -4.73 9.62
C PRO A 53 -4.10 -3.34 9.29
N LYS A 54 -3.78 -3.22 8.02
CA LYS A 54 -3.21 -2.05 7.39
C LYS A 54 -4.29 -1.44 6.51
N TYR A 55 -4.50 -0.14 6.58
CA TYR A 55 -5.55 0.57 5.83
C TYR A 55 -4.94 1.68 4.97
N CYS A 56 -5.49 1.91 3.78
CA CYS A 56 -5.04 3.03 2.94
C CYS A 56 -5.64 4.35 3.45
N GLY A 57 -4.79 5.38 3.56
CA GLY A 57 -5.19 6.73 3.95
C GLY A 57 -5.59 7.60 2.75
N VAL A 58 -5.30 8.90 2.83
CA VAL A 58 -5.57 9.88 1.76
C VAL A 58 -4.28 10.47 1.20
N CYS A 59 -4.28 10.81 -0.09
CA CYS A 59 -3.19 11.54 -0.74
C CYS A 59 -3.48 13.04 -0.68
N THR A 60 -2.44 13.87 -0.57
CA THR A 60 -2.57 15.33 -0.41
C THR A 60 -2.81 16.09 -1.72
N ASP A 61 -2.80 15.40 -2.86
CA ASP A 61 -2.72 15.98 -4.19
C ASP A 61 -3.82 15.48 -5.15
N ASN A 62 -5.05 15.37 -4.64
CA ASN A 62 -6.26 14.97 -5.38
C ASN A 62 -6.17 13.59 -6.06
N ARG A 63 -5.32 12.70 -5.55
CA ARG A 63 -5.19 11.32 -6.03
C ARG A 63 -5.86 10.35 -5.08
N CYS A 64 -6.30 9.21 -5.60
CA CYS A 64 -6.83 8.13 -4.78
C CYS A 64 -5.70 7.27 -4.24
N CYS A 65 -5.71 7.03 -2.93
CA CYS A 65 -4.81 6.05 -2.32
C CYS A 65 -5.45 4.66 -2.46
N ILE A 66 -4.92 3.86 -3.38
CA ILE A 66 -5.45 2.51 -3.67
C ILE A 66 -4.50 1.43 -3.13
N PRO A 67 -5.02 0.26 -2.73
CA PRO A 67 -4.17 -0.86 -2.33
C PRO A 67 -3.36 -1.35 -3.54
N TYR A 68 -2.04 -1.28 -3.44
CA TYR A 68 -1.12 -1.68 -4.52
C TYR A 68 -0.57 -3.11 -4.32
N LYS A 69 -0.30 -3.48 -3.07
CA LYS A 69 0.07 -4.85 -2.70
C LYS A 69 -0.86 -5.33 -1.62
N SER A 70 -1.66 -6.34 -1.92
CA SER A 70 -2.55 -7.02 -0.99
C SER A 70 -2.38 -8.53 -1.11
N LYS A 71 -2.85 -9.24 -0.09
CA LYS A 71 -2.99 -10.70 -0.07
C LYS A 71 -4.36 -11.01 0.50
N THR A 72 -4.91 -12.15 0.16
CA THR A 72 -6.13 -12.65 0.81
C THR A 72 -5.73 -13.60 1.91
N ILE A 73 -6.18 -13.34 3.13
CA ILE A 73 -5.94 -14.23 4.28
C ILE A 73 -7.25 -14.88 4.71
N ASP A 74 -7.17 -16.09 5.22
CA ASP A 74 -8.32 -16.75 5.84
C ASP A 74 -8.39 -16.36 7.33
N VAL A 75 -9.55 -15.84 7.74
CA VAL A 75 -9.83 -15.41 9.11
C VAL A 75 -10.97 -16.24 9.65
N SER A 76 -10.70 -16.94 10.76
CA SER A 76 -11.73 -17.69 11.47
C SER A 76 -12.47 -16.81 12.46
N PHE A 77 -13.80 -16.86 12.42
CA PHE A 77 -14.73 -16.14 13.27
C PHE A 77 -15.45 -17.11 14.20
N GLN A 78 -15.68 -16.65 15.43
CA GLN A 78 -16.50 -17.32 16.43
C GLN A 78 -17.74 -16.46 16.69
N CYS A 79 -18.92 -17.10 16.64
CA CYS A 79 -20.20 -16.46 16.92
C CYS A 79 -20.69 -16.86 18.31
N PRO A 80 -21.47 -16.00 19.01
CA PRO A 80 -22.06 -16.33 20.30
C PRO A 80 -23.11 -17.45 20.20
N ASP A 81 -23.95 -17.43 19.16
CA ASP A 81 -25.11 -18.33 19.03
C ASP A 81 -24.98 -19.31 17.85
N GLY A 82 -23.75 -19.62 17.41
CA GLY A 82 -23.57 -20.46 16.23
C GLY A 82 -22.17 -21.05 16.05
N PRO A 83 -22.02 -21.96 15.07
CA PRO A 83 -20.73 -22.52 14.72
C PRO A 83 -19.79 -21.43 14.17
N GLY A 84 -18.50 -21.57 14.46
CA GLY A 84 -17.49 -20.72 13.86
C GLY A 84 -17.35 -20.97 12.36
N PHE A 85 -16.92 -19.95 11.62
CA PHE A 85 -16.70 -20.05 10.18
C PHE A 85 -15.44 -19.30 9.77
N SER A 86 -14.87 -19.66 8.62
CA SER A 86 -13.74 -18.97 8.02
C SER A 86 -14.18 -18.07 6.86
N ARG A 87 -13.58 -16.88 6.77
CA ARG A 87 -13.76 -15.97 5.63
C ARG A 87 -12.43 -15.43 5.15
N GLN A 88 -12.36 -15.32 3.83
CA GLN A 88 -11.28 -14.63 3.14
C GLN A 88 -11.43 -13.11 3.30
N VAL A 89 -10.40 -12.47 3.85
CA VAL A 89 -10.33 -11.03 4.09
C VAL A 89 -9.14 -10.45 3.34
N LEU A 90 -9.31 -9.25 2.80
CA LEU A 90 -8.26 -8.52 2.12
C LEU A 90 -7.24 -7.98 3.12
N TRP A 91 -6.00 -8.44 2.99
CA TRP A 91 -4.85 -8.02 3.80
C TRP A 91 -3.93 -7.08 3.01
N ILE A 92 -3.98 -5.79 3.33
CA ILE A 92 -3.21 -4.77 2.62
C ILE A 92 -1.77 -4.75 3.15
N ASN A 93 -0.78 -4.78 2.27
CA ASN A 93 0.64 -4.64 2.64
C ASN A 93 1.18 -3.25 2.31
N ALA A 94 0.76 -2.68 1.18
CA ALA A 94 1.17 -1.36 0.71
C ALA A 94 0.07 -0.70 -0.13
N CYS A 95 0.01 0.63 -0.07
CA CYS A 95 -0.88 1.47 -0.88
C CYS A 95 -0.05 2.41 -1.76
N PHE A 96 -0.64 2.87 -2.86
CA PHE A 96 -0.03 3.82 -3.78
C PHE A 96 -1.05 4.86 -4.24
N CYS A 97 -0.59 6.09 -4.47
CA CYS A 97 -1.45 7.18 -4.95
C CYS A 97 -1.55 7.16 -6.48
N SER A 98 -2.73 6.82 -7.00
CA SER A 98 -3.00 6.82 -8.44
C SER A 98 -3.95 7.95 -8.84
N LEU A 99 -3.82 8.45 -10.07
CA LEU A 99 -4.82 9.32 -10.71
C LEU A 99 -6.04 8.51 -11.17
N SER A 100 -5.86 7.19 -11.38
CA SER A 100 -6.95 6.25 -11.67
C SER A 100 -7.63 5.86 -10.37
N CYS A 101 -8.71 6.56 -10.05
CA CYS A 101 -9.57 6.26 -8.93
C CYS A 101 -10.55 5.16 -9.31
N ARG A 102 -10.53 4.03 -8.60
CA ARG A 102 -11.60 3.04 -8.68
C ARG A 102 -12.61 3.34 -7.59
N ASN A 103 -13.87 3.54 -7.95
CA ASN A 103 -14.91 3.76 -6.98
C ASN A 103 -15.23 2.42 -6.28
N PRO A 104 -14.97 2.28 -4.96
CA PRO A 104 -15.23 1.03 -4.25
C PRO A 104 -16.72 0.71 -4.14
N ASN A 105 -17.61 1.69 -4.36
CA ASN A 105 -19.06 1.47 -4.41
C ASN A 105 -19.55 1.07 -5.81
N ASP A 106 -18.71 1.20 -6.83
CA ASP A 106 -19.04 0.81 -8.19
C ASP A 106 -18.60 -0.64 -8.43
N ILE A 107 -19.52 -1.56 -8.15
CA ILE A 107 -19.33 -2.99 -8.37
C ILE A 107 -19.22 -3.36 -9.86
N PHE A 108 -19.56 -2.44 -10.77
CA PHE A 108 -19.53 -2.66 -12.22
C PHE A 108 -18.30 -2.07 -12.90
N ALA A 109 -17.42 -1.37 -12.18
CA ALA A 109 -16.19 -0.82 -12.72
C ALA A 109 -15.26 -1.88 -13.37
N ASP A 110 -15.42 -3.16 -13.00
CA ASP A 110 -14.70 -4.29 -13.61
C ASP A 110 -15.46 -4.95 -14.78
N LEU A 111 -16.75 -4.65 -14.97
CA LEU A 111 -17.57 -5.21 -16.06
C LEU A 111 -17.43 -4.43 -17.37
N GLU A 112 -16.97 -3.18 -17.33
CA GLU A 112 -16.80 -2.35 -18.53
C GLU A 112 -15.76 -2.89 -19.52
N SER A 113 -14.95 -3.89 -19.13
CA SER A 113 -13.99 -4.53 -20.03
C SER A 113 -14.57 -5.65 -20.89
N TYR A 114 -15.88 -5.93 -20.84
CA TYR A 114 -16.47 -6.90 -21.76
C TYR A 114 -16.55 -6.26 -23.16
N PRO A 115 -15.79 -6.75 -24.16
CA PRO A 115 -15.89 -6.20 -25.50
C PRO A 115 -17.32 -6.38 -25.99
N ASP A 116 -17.88 -5.30 -26.53
CA ASP A 116 -19.19 -5.32 -27.16
C ASP A 116 -19.18 -6.42 -28.25
N PHE A 117 -20.18 -7.31 -28.21
CA PHE A 117 -20.30 -8.43 -29.16
C PHE A 117 -20.38 -7.95 -30.63
N SER A 118 -20.59 -6.65 -30.85
CA SER A 118 -20.61 -6.00 -32.15
C SER A 118 -19.25 -5.98 -32.87
N GLU A 119 -18.11 -6.16 -32.17
CA GLU A 119 -16.78 -6.29 -32.81
C GLU A 119 -16.41 -7.73 -33.23
N ILE A 120 -17.17 -8.74 -32.78
CA ILE A 120 -16.88 -10.16 -33.09
C ILE A 120 -17.53 -10.60 -34.42
N ALA A 121 -18.36 -9.74 -35.02
CA ALA A 121 -19.17 -10.05 -36.18
C ALA A 121 -18.77 -9.32 -37.49
N ASN A 122 -17.56 -8.75 -37.58
CA ASN A 122 -17.07 -8.13 -38.84
C ASN A 122 -15.71 -8.67 -39.28
#